data_AF-A0A5P0ZZN1-F1
#
_entry.id   AF-A0A5P0ZZN1-F1
#
_cell.length_a   1.000
_cell.length_b   1.000
_cell.length_c   1.000
_cell.angle_alpha   90.00
_cell.angle_beta   90.00
_cell.angle_gamma   90.00
#
_symmetry.space_group_name_H-M   'P 1'
#
loop_
_entity.id
_entity.type
_entity.pdbx_description
1 polymer ?
#
loop_
_entity_poly.entity_id
_entity_poly.type
_entity_poly.pdbx_seq_one_letter_code
_entity_poly.pdbx_strand_id
1 'polypeptide(L)'
;MQKNSTWKVAKTQSINGTDYFQVAPNQFLSSKDGFAYKNRQMTIKVQSLDGADKAVKVYDHNLVQKTDVSLAPNSKWATDTVINTSNGMPFLRVAPDEYVAMYDVVEQQFKATI
;
A
#
# COMPACT_ATOMS: atom_id res chain seq x y z
N MET A 1 21.40 -10.19 1.26
CA MET A 1 19.92 -10.40 1.26
C MET A 1 19.46 -10.65 -0.17
N GLN A 2 18.43 -11.47 -0.36
CA GLN A 2 17.88 -11.73 -1.69
C GLN A 2 17.06 -10.51 -2.17
N LYS A 3 17.25 -10.12 -3.44
CA LYS A 3 16.43 -9.08 -4.08
C LYS A 3 14.96 -9.54 -4.13
N ASN A 4 14.02 -8.62 -3.88
CA ASN A 4 12.58 -8.88 -3.87
C ASN A 4 12.11 -9.91 -2.83
N SER A 5 12.74 -9.93 -1.65
CA SER A 5 12.32 -10.77 -0.53
C SER A 5 11.47 -9.99 0.49
N THR A 6 10.53 -10.67 1.12
CA THR A 6 9.65 -10.08 2.15
C THR A 6 10.06 -10.56 3.54
N TRP A 7 10.13 -9.65 4.51
CA TRP A 7 10.58 -9.94 5.87
C TRP A 7 9.54 -9.51 6.89
N LYS A 8 9.42 -10.26 7.99
CA LYS A 8 8.62 -9.81 9.14
C LYS A 8 9.39 -8.73 9.88
N VAL A 9 8.76 -7.58 10.09
CA VAL A 9 9.33 -6.47 10.85
C VAL A 9 8.88 -6.59 12.30
N ALA A 10 9.85 -6.68 13.22
CA ALA A 10 9.59 -6.70 14.66
C ALA A 10 9.40 -5.28 15.21
N LYS A 11 10.23 -4.34 14.75
CA LYS A 11 10.21 -2.94 15.19
C LYS A 11 10.73 -2.03 14.08
N THR A 12 10.22 -0.80 14.05
CA THR A 12 10.78 0.29 13.26
C THR A 12 11.47 1.29 14.19
N GLN A 13 12.65 1.77 13.82
CA GLN A 13 13.37 2.81 14.53
C GLN A 13 13.87 3.88 13.55
N SER A 14 13.70 5.15 13.90
CA SER A 14 14.19 6.27 13.09
C SER A 14 15.56 6.72 13.60
N ILE A 15 16.56 6.75 12.73
CA ILE A 15 17.92 7.22 13.03
C ILE A 15 18.30 8.24 11.95
N ASN A 16 18.57 9.48 12.36
CA ASN A 16 18.94 10.59 11.47
C ASN A 16 17.99 10.76 10.26
N GLY A 17 16.68 10.66 10.51
CA GLY A 17 15.65 10.81 9.48
C GLY A 17 15.52 9.63 8.50
N THR A 18 16.24 8.53 8.72
CA THR A 18 16.04 7.27 7.98
C THR A 18 15.40 6.25 8.91
N ASP A 19 14.34 5.59 8.44
CA ASP A 19 13.72 4.50 9.16
C ASP A 19 14.48 3.19 8.92
N TYR A 20 14.59 2.39 9.97
CA TYR A 20 15.21 1.08 9.93
C TYR A 20 14.23 0.04 10.46
N PHE A 21 14.00 -1.00 9.66
CA PHE A 21 13.12 -2.11 9.98
C PHE A 21 13.94 -3.25 10.56
N GLN A 22 13.71 -3.57 11.84
CA GLN A 22 14.34 -4.71 12.48
C GLN A 22 13.71 -6.02 11.99
N VAL A 23 14.50 -6.85 11.34
CA VAL A 23 14.05 -8.14 10.75
C VAL A 23 14.59 -9.36 11.51
N ALA A 24 15.63 -9.17 12.33
CA ALA A 24 16.14 -10.16 13.28
C ALA A 24 16.92 -9.45 14.43
N PRO A 25 17.37 -10.16 15.49
CA PRO A 25 18.25 -9.57 16.51
C PRO A 25 19.48 -8.92 15.86
N ASN A 26 19.70 -7.64 16.14
CA ASN A 26 20.79 -6.83 15.58
C ASN A 26 20.85 -6.77 14.03
N GLN A 27 19.75 -7.09 13.33
CA GLN A 27 19.67 -7.00 11.87
C GLN A 27 18.56 -6.05 11.45
N PHE A 28 18.93 -5.07 10.62
CA PHE A 28 18.06 -3.99 10.20
C PHE A 28 18.14 -3.79 8.69
N LEU A 29 17.00 -3.46 8.08
CA LEU A 29 16.88 -2.99 6.70
C LEU A 29 16.58 -1.50 6.70
N SER A 30 17.18 -0.74 5.79
CA SER A 30 16.86 0.67 5.63
C SER A 30 15.55 0.84 4.85
N SER A 31 14.75 1.84 5.22
CA SER A 31 13.61 2.29 4.41
C SER A 31 14.00 2.88 3.04
N LYS A 32 15.30 3.09 2.80
CA LYS A 32 15.82 3.46 1.47
C LYS A 32 15.88 2.27 0.50
N ASP A 33 15.93 1.05 1.03
CA ASP A 33 16.06 -0.19 0.24
C ASP A 33 14.74 -0.95 0.11
N GLY A 34 13.66 -0.45 0.74
CA GLY A 34 12.34 -1.08 0.70
C GLY A 34 11.33 -0.35 1.56
N PHE A 35 10.11 -0.89 1.63
CA PHE A 35 8.99 -0.26 2.32
C PHE A 35 8.25 -1.27 3.21
N ALA A 36 7.57 -0.76 4.23
CA ALA A 36 6.74 -1.55 5.12
C ALA A 36 5.28 -1.56 4.68
N TYR A 37 4.63 -2.71 4.81
CA TYR A 37 3.20 -2.88 4.55
C TYR A 37 2.59 -3.85 5.58
N LYS A 38 1.26 -3.91 5.63
CA LYS A 38 0.52 -4.93 6.40
C LYS A 38 -0.34 -5.79 5.47
N ASN A 39 -0.56 -7.04 5.84
CA ASN A 39 -1.53 -7.90 5.14
C ASN A 39 -2.94 -7.35 5.34
N ARG A 40 -3.69 -7.24 4.25
CA ARG A 40 -5.07 -6.75 4.22
C ARG A 40 -5.79 -7.32 3.02
N GLN A 41 -6.31 -8.54 3.17
CA GLN A 41 -7.00 -9.26 2.12
C GLN A 41 -8.47 -8.86 2.04
N MET A 42 -8.88 -8.27 0.92
CA MET A 42 -10.26 -7.84 0.70
C MET A 42 -10.55 -7.66 -0.80
N THR A 43 -11.81 -7.48 -1.13
CA THR A 43 -12.23 -6.90 -2.41
C THR A 43 -12.72 -5.49 -2.15
N ILE A 44 -12.30 -4.54 -2.97
CA ILE A 44 -12.72 -3.14 -2.91
C ILE A 44 -13.45 -2.74 -4.17
N LYS A 45 -14.31 -1.72 -4.06
CA LYS A 45 -14.83 -0.97 -5.20
C LYS A 45 -14.30 0.46 -5.10
N VAL A 46 -13.83 0.99 -6.22
CA VAL A 46 -13.21 2.31 -6.26
C VAL A 46 -14.04 3.33 -7.03
N GLN A 47 -14.00 4.59 -6.60
CA GLN A 47 -14.63 5.73 -7.27
C GLN A 47 -13.87 7.00 -6.88
N SER A 48 -13.57 7.85 -7.87
CA SER A 48 -12.78 9.06 -7.61
C SER A 48 -13.58 10.08 -6.81
N LEU A 49 -12.93 10.70 -5.81
CA LEU A 49 -13.47 11.89 -5.14
C LEU A 49 -13.63 13.10 -6.08
N ASP A 50 -12.89 13.16 -7.19
CA ASP A 50 -12.98 14.24 -8.17
C ASP A 50 -14.26 14.12 -9.05
N GLY A 51 -15.00 13.02 -8.95
CA GLY A 51 -16.29 12.81 -9.60
C GLY A 51 -16.57 11.34 -9.94
N ALA A 52 -17.85 10.96 -9.97
CA ALA A 52 -18.28 9.57 -10.18
C ALA A 52 -17.83 8.95 -11.52
N ASP A 53 -17.68 9.77 -12.55
CA ASP A 53 -17.24 9.33 -13.88
C ASP A 53 -15.74 9.54 -14.13
N LYS A 54 -15.00 10.02 -13.12
CA LYS A 54 -13.56 10.25 -13.22
C LYS A 54 -12.79 8.98 -12.92
N ALA A 55 -11.69 8.79 -13.64
CA ALA A 55 -10.77 7.69 -13.37
C ALA A 55 -10.12 7.85 -11.99
N VAL A 56 -9.90 6.73 -11.31
CA VAL A 56 -9.26 6.68 -9.99
C VAL A 56 -7.75 6.69 -10.16
N LYS A 57 -7.08 7.55 -9.38
CA LYS A 57 -5.62 7.72 -9.40
C LYS A 57 -4.94 6.49 -8.80
N VAL A 58 -3.82 6.13 -9.38
CA VAL A 58 -2.96 5.03 -8.92
C VAL A 58 -1.61 5.59 -8.51
N TYR A 59 -1.03 5.01 -7.47
CA TYR A 59 0.21 5.44 -6.84
C TYR A 59 1.19 4.27 -6.76
N ASP A 60 2.48 4.55 -6.75
CA ASP A 60 3.52 3.57 -6.43
C ASP A 60 3.68 3.37 -4.90
N HIS A 61 4.60 2.48 -4.48
CA HIS A 61 4.89 2.27 -3.06
C HIS A 61 5.50 3.48 -2.35
N ASN A 62 6.07 4.43 -3.09
CA ASN A 62 6.55 5.72 -2.57
C ASN A 62 5.42 6.75 -2.48
N LEU A 63 4.19 6.36 -2.84
CA LEU A 63 2.98 7.17 -2.85
C LEU A 63 3.07 8.33 -3.86
N VAL A 64 3.87 8.16 -4.91
CA VAL A 64 3.94 9.05 -6.06
C VAL A 64 2.88 8.60 -7.05
N GLN A 65 2.06 9.55 -7.53
CA GLN A 65 1.01 9.25 -8.50
C GLN A 65 1.64 8.79 -9.83
N LYS A 66 1.16 7.67 -10.37
CA LYS A 66 1.47 7.21 -11.71
C LYS A 66 0.64 7.98 -12.75
N THR A 67 1.23 8.31 -13.89
CA THR A 67 0.57 9.12 -14.94
C THR A 67 0.15 8.29 -16.16
N ASP A 68 0.60 7.05 -16.24
CA ASP A 68 0.37 6.09 -17.33
C ASP A 68 -0.71 5.05 -17.01
N VAL A 69 -1.18 4.99 -15.77
CA VAL A 69 -2.20 4.04 -15.31
C VAL A 69 -3.25 4.74 -14.45
N SER A 70 -4.50 4.30 -14.60
CA SER A 70 -5.64 4.71 -13.78
C SER A 70 -6.68 3.60 -13.76
N LEU A 71 -7.59 3.61 -12.79
CA LEU A 71 -8.67 2.62 -12.72
C LEU A 71 -9.98 3.23 -13.18
N ALA A 72 -10.77 2.44 -13.90
CA ALA A 72 -12.13 2.85 -14.25
C ALA A 72 -12.98 3.06 -12.98
N PRO A 73 -13.84 4.08 -12.95
CA PRO A 73 -14.75 4.26 -11.83
C PRO A 73 -15.66 3.04 -11.66
N ASN A 74 -16.08 2.77 -10.41
CA ASN A 74 -16.92 1.64 -10.02
C ASN A 74 -16.32 0.24 -10.28
N SER A 75 -15.07 0.15 -10.72
CA SER A 75 -14.37 -1.14 -10.87
C SER A 75 -14.06 -1.78 -9.52
N LYS A 76 -13.97 -3.12 -9.51
CA LYS A 76 -13.68 -3.91 -8.31
C LYS A 76 -12.30 -4.55 -8.39
N TRP A 77 -11.57 -4.54 -7.28
CA TRP A 77 -10.19 -5.02 -7.21
C TRP A 77 -9.96 -5.87 -5.97
N ALA A 78 -9.18 -6.93 -6.13
CA ALA A 78 -8.65 -7.65 -5.00
C ALA A 78 -7.45 -6.89 -4.42
N THR A 79 -7.39 -6.81 -3.11
CA THR A 79 -6.25 -6.26 -2.37
C THR A 79 -5.71 -7.33 -1.45
N ASP A 80 -4.41 -7.28 -1.20
CA ASP A 80 -3.73 -8.19 -0.29
C ASP A 80 -2.86 -7.47 0.75
N THR A 81 -2.49 -6.22 0.49
CA THR A 81 -1.61 -5.43 1.36
C THR A 81 -2.07 -3.97 1.45
N VAL A 82 -1.64 -3.32 2.53
CA VAL A 82 -1.89 -1.91 2.80
C VAL A 82 -0.60 -1.23 3.25
N ILE A 83 -0.31 -0.06 2.69
CA ILE A 83 0.69 0.88 3.20
C ILE A 83 -0.05 1.87 4.10
N ASN A 84 0.39 1.99 5.36
CA ASN A 84 -0.15 2.99 6.28
C ASN A 84 0.79 4.19 6.28
N THR A 85 0.25 5.39 6.17
CA THR A 85 1.02 6.64 6.25
C THR A 85 0.95 7.21 7.66
N SER A 86 1.99 7.95 8.05
CA SER A 86 1.98 8.74 9.30
C SER A 86 0.83 9.76 9.33
N ASN A 87 0.41 10.22 8.16
CA ASN A 87 -0.62 11.25 7.98
C ASN A 87 -2.04 10.64 7.94
N GLY A 88 -2.16 9.34 8.21
CA GLY A 88 -3.42 8.66 8.52
C GLY A 88 -4.13 8.02 7.33
N MET A 89 -3.84 8.41 6.10
CA MET A 89 -4.52 7.90 4.91
C MET A 89 -3.80 6.65 4.37
N PRO A 90 -4.43 5.46 4.40
CA PRO A 90 -3.80 4.24 3.91
C PRO A 90 -3.98 4.06 2.39
N PHE A 91 -3.10 3.26 1.80
CA PHE A 91 -3.08 2.93 0.39
C PHE A 91 -3.16 1.41 0.19
N LEU A 92 -4.13 0.94 -0.58
CA LEU A 92 -4.40 -0.48 -0.82
C LEU A 92 -3.79 -0.93 -2.14
N ARG A 93 -3.05 -2.04 -2.12
CA ARG A 93 -2.45 -2.60 -3.34
C ARG A 93 -3.52 -3.21 -4.25
N VAL A 94 -3.46 -2.89 -5.54
CA VAL A 94 -4.34 -3.45 -6.59
C VAL A 94 -3.56 -4.20 -7.67
N ALA A 95 -2.27 -3.89 -7.86
CA ALA A 95 -1.34 -4.62 -8.72
C ALA A 95 0.10 -4.47 -8.20
N PRO A 96 1.12 -5.14 -8.80
CA PRO A 96 2.51 -4.94 -8.43
C PRO A 96 2.92 -3.47 -8.52
N ASP A 97 3.35 -2.91 -7.39
CA ASP A 97 3.72 -1.49 -7.26
C ASP A 97 2.61 -0.50 -7.68
N GLU A 98 1.35 -0.88 -7.47
CA GLU A 98 0.18 -0.06 -7.79
C GLU A 98 -0.81 -0.08 -6.64
N TYR A 99 -1.12 1.12 -6.16
CA TYR A 99 -1.92 1.35 -4.98
C TYR A 99 -3.01 2.40 -5.25
N VAL A 100 -4.15 2.21 -4.61
CA VAL A 100 -5.22 3.21 -4.55
C VAL A 100 -5.32 3.78 -3.14
N ALA A 101 -5.62 5.06 -3.04
CA ALA A 101 -5.83 5.70 -1.75
C ALA A 101 -7.20 5.30 -1.18
N MET A 102 -7.27 5.06 0.12
CA MET A 102 -8.49 4.58 0.80
C MET A 102 -9.68 5.56 0.67
N TYR A 103 -9.46 6.83 0.40
CA TYR A 103 -10.55 7.79 0.19
C TYR A 103 -11.30 7.58 -1.13
N ASP A 104 -10.66 6.97 -2.13
CA ASP A 104 -11.29 6.59 -3.39
C ASP A 104 -11.96 5.20 -3.29
N VAL A 105 -12.03 4.61 -2.09
CA VAL A 105 -12.66 3.30 -1.85
C VAL A 105 -14.06 3.51 -1.28
N VAL A 106 -15.07 3.06 -2.01
CA VAL A 106 -16.49 3.24 -1.66
C VAL A 106 -17.16 1.99 -1.09
N GLU A 107 -16.59 0.80 -1.34
CA GLU A 107 -17.05 -0.46 -0.75
C GLU A 107 -15.86 -1.34 -0.37
N GLN A 108 -15.94 -2.03 0.77
CA GLN A 108 -14.95 -3.01 1.25
C GLN A 108 -15.64 -4.33 1.60
N GLN A 109 -15.12 -5.43 1.08
CA GLN A 109 -15.56 -6.79 1.39
C GLN A 109 -14.37 -7.59 1.89
N PHE A 110 -14.30 -7.81 3.21
CA PHE A 110 -13.25 -8.61 3.83
C PHE A 110 -13.40 -10.08 3.47
N LYS A 111 -12.31 -10.73 3.09
CA LYS A 111 -12.29 -12.19 3.03
C LYS A 111 -12.13 -12.71 4.45
N ALA A 112 -13.16 -13.36 4.97
CA ALA A 112 -13.02 -14.13 6.21
C ALA A 112 -12.07 -15.29 5.95
N THR A 113 -10.99 -15.37 6.72
CA THR A 113 -10.14 -16.56 6.76
C THR A 113 -10.76 -17.52 7.76
N ILE A 114 -11.33 -18.63 7.27
CA ILE A 114 -11.81 -19.76 8.09
C ILE A 114 -10.61 -20.63 8.42
#